data_AF-A0A8J2L4Y0-F1
#
_entry.id   AF-A0A8J2L4Y0-F1
#
_cell.length_a   1.000
_cell.length_b   1.000
_cell.length_c   1.000
_cell.angle_alpha   90.00
_cell.angle_beta   90.00
_cell.angle_gamma   90.00
#
_symmetry.space_group_name_H-M   'P 1'
#
loop_
_entity.id
_entity.type
_entity.pdbx_description
1 polymer ?
#
loop_
_entity_poly.entity_id
_entity_poly.type
_entity_poly.pdbx_seq_one_letter_code
_entity_poly.pdbx_strand_id
1 'polypeptide(L)'
;QCSGLALSVRLCKPSTATALTCHRLQTPFEYATKVCSKYSEKVSGLSGIGMQLSATTDDKDRPCRIGCQDESVPYRFYMVNGEEGWFPAGTDCSRGDNSKKAYCMGGKCI
;
A
#
# COMPACT_ATOMS: atom_id res chain seq x y z
N GLN A 1 9.49 -2.55 32.66
CA GLN A 1 9.09 -1.52 31.66
C GLN A 1 10.21 -1.44 30.63
N CYS A 2 9.89 -1.48 29.35
CA CYS A 2 10.88 -1.27 28.29
C CYS A 2 10.85 0.20 27.89
N SER A 3 12.01 0.86 27.91
CA SER A 3 12.21 2.24 27.49
C SER A 3 13.11 2.27 26.26
N GLY A 4 12.59 2.74 25.13
CA GLY A 4 13.32 2.81 23.86
C GLY A 4 12.42 2.80 22.62
N LEU A 5 13.03 2.83 21.43
CA LEU A 5 12.33 2.66 20.16
C LEU A 5 11.77 1.24 20.07
N ALA A 6 10.46 1.11 19.81
CA ALA A 6 9.82 -0.18 19.59
C ALA A 6 10.18 -0.81 18.24
N LEU A 7 10.72 -0.03 17.30
CA LEU A 7 10.97 -0.44 15.92
C LEU A 7 12.14 0.36 15.33
N SER A 8 13.03 -0.34 14.62
CA SER A 8 14.12 0.24 13.84
C SER A 8 14.09 -0.36 12.44
N VAL A 9 14.11 0.49 11.43
CA VAL A 9 13.93 0.12 10.02
C VAL A 9 15.05 0.71 9.20
N ARG A 10 15.51 -0.03 8.19
CA ARG A 10 16.45 0.46 7.18
C ARG A 10 15.96 0.09 5.79
N LEU A 11 16.20 0.99 4.84
CA LEU A 11 15.96 0.71 3.43
C LEU A 11 17.01 -0.27 2.93
N CYS A 12 16.55 -1.30 2.22
CA CYS A 12 17.41 -2.23 1.50
C CYS A 12 17.41 -1.85 0.03
N LYS A 13 18.57 -1.95 -0.63
CA LYS A 13 18.64 -2.00 -2.09
C LYS A 13 18.64 -3.46 -2.51
N PRO A 14 17.86 -3.87 -3.52
CA PRO A 14 17.92 -5.23 -4.03
C PRO A 14 19.37 -5.50 -4.48
N SER A 15 19.94 -6.63 -4.05
CA SER A 15 21.29 -7.01 -4.49
C SER A 15 21.24 -7.39 -5.98
N THR A 16 22.37 -7.39 -6.66
CA THR A 16 22.46 -7.84 -8.07
C THR A 16 21.89 -9.25 -8.26
N ALA A 17 22.02 -10.14 -7.26
CA ALA A 17 21.42 -11.47 -7.27
C ALA A 17 19.88 -11.47 -7.13
N THR A 18 19.31 -10.56 -6.33
CA THR A 18 17.84 -10.39 -6.22
C THR A 18 17.26 -9.66 -7.43
N ALA A 19 18.03 -8.75 -8.03
CA ALA A 19 17.67 -8.07 -9.27
C ALA A 19 17.58 -9.05 -10.46
N LEU A 20 18.39 -10.13 -10.46
CA LEU A 20 18.31 -11.18 -11.46
C LEU A 20 17.04 -12.05 -11.34
N THR A 21 16.43 -12.14 -10.16
CA THR A 21 15.19 -12.90 -9.92
C THR A 21 13.92 -12.04 -10.05
N CYS A 22 14.01 -10.74 -9.79
CA CYS A 22 12.91 -9.80 -10.02
C CYS A 22 12.90 -9.30 -11.47
N HIS A 23 12.01 -9.85 -12.31
CA HIS A 23 11.89 -9.42 -13.71
C HIS A 23 11.41 -7.97 -13.89
N ARG A 24 10.53 -7.49 -12.99
CA ARG A 24 9.97 -6.13 -13.08
C ARG A 24 9.50 -5.65 -11.71
N LEU A 25 9.69 -4.36 -11.43
CA LEU A 25 9.08 -3.70 -10.27
C LEU A 25 7.57 -3.58 -10.48
N GLN A 26 6.80 -3.95 -9.46
CA GLN A 26 5.36 -3.76 -9.45
C GLN A 26 5.02 -2.38 -8.90
N THR A 27 4.12 -1.66 -9.56
CA THR A 27 3.65 -0.35 -9.09
C THR A 27 2.61 -0.51 -7.97
N PRO A 28 2.39 0.51 -7.13
CA PRO A 28 1.31 0.49 -6.13
C PRO A 28 -0.06 0.22 -6.77
N PHE A 29 -0.33 0.78 -7.95
CA PHE A 29 -1.59 0.56 -8.68
C PHE A 29 -1.76 -0.91 -9.09
N GLU A 30 -0.72 -1.53 -9.65
CA GLU A 30 -0.76 -2.94 -10.05
C GLU A 30 -0.94 -3.87 -8.85
N TYR A 31 -0.27 -3.56 -7.73
CA TYR A 31 -0.43 -4.33 -6.48
C TYR A 31 -1.85 -4.21 -5.93
N ALA A 32 -2.35 -2.97 -5.79
CA ALA A 32 -3.68 -2.73 -5.28
C ALA A 32 -4.75 -3.38 -6.17
N THR A 33 -4.64 -3.24 -7.49
CA THR A 33 -5.59 -3.84 -8.45
C THR A 33 -5.56 -5.36 -8.38
N LYS A 34 -4.38 -5.98 -8.25
CA LYS A 34 -4.29 -7.44 -8.06
C LYS A 34 -5.04 -7.90 -6.80
N VAL A 35 -4.90 -7.18 -5.68
CA VAL A 35 -5.62 -7.48 -4.44
C VAL A 35 -7.12 -7.27 -4.63
N CYS A 36 -7.52 -6.11 -5.14
CA CYS A 36 -8.93 -5.76 -5.31
C CYS A 36 -9.66 -6.68 -6.29
N SER A 37 -9.00 -7.14 -7.35
CA SER A 37 -9.56 -8.12 -8.29
C SER A 37 -9.87 -9.46 -7.61
N LYS A 38 -8.98 -9.94 -6.73
CA LYS A 38 -9.23 -11.15 -5.90
C LYS A 38 -10.37 -10.93 -4.91
N TYR A 39 -10.52 -9.72 -4.38
CA TYR A 39 -11.60 -9.39 -3.45
C TYR A 39 -12.95 -9.26 -4.14
N SER A 40 -13.02 -8.73 -5.37
CA SER A 40 -14.27 -8.64 -6.15
C SER A 40 -14.86 -10.01 -6.49
N GLU A 41 -14.04 -11.07 -6.55
CA GLU A 41 -14.55 -12.45 -6.70
C GLU A 41 -15.35 -12.93 -5.48
N LYS A 42 -15.10 -12.34 -4.29
CA LYS A 42 -15.71 -12.74 -3.02
C LYS A 42 -16.72 -11.73 -2.47
N VAL A 43 -16.56 -10.46 -2.82
CA VAL A 43 -17.34 -9.33 -2.32
C VAL A 43 -17.98 -8.61 -3.51
N SER A 44 -19.31 -8.65 -3.57
CA SER A 44 -20.10 -7.95 -4.59
C SER A 44 -19.98 -6.44 -4.46
N GLY A 45 -20.05 -5.72 -5.60
CA GLY A 45 -20.05 -4.25 -5.64
C GLY A 45 -18.65 -3.61 -5.71
N LEU A 46 -17.61 -4.40 -5.97
CA LEU A 46 -16.26 -3.91 -6.23
C LEU A 46 -15.91 -4.06 -7.71
N SER A 47 -15.30 -3.05 -8.32
CA SER A 47 -14.88 -3.09 -9.73
C SER A 47 -13.64 -3.96 -9.99
N GLY A 48 -12.95 -4.37 -8.92
CA GLY A 48 -11.64 -5.03 -8.98
C GLY A 48 -10.46 -4.07 -9.15
N ILE A 49 -10.71 -2.77 -9.38
CA ILE A 49 -9.66 -1.74 -9.50
C ILE A 49 -9.22 -1.29 -8.10
N GLY A 50 -7.91 -1.25 -7.88
CA GLY A 50 -7.31 -0.85 -6.61
C GLY A 50 -6.45 0.41 -6.74
N MET A 51 -6.42 1.20 -5.67
CA MET A 51 -5.71 2.48 -5.64
C MET A 51 -4.93 2.69 -4.34
N GLN A 52 -3.82 3.42 -4.47
CA GLN A 52 -3.18 4.09 -3.34
C GLN A 52 -3.87 5.42 -3.09
N LEU A 53 -4.44 5.58 -1.89
CA LEU A 53 -5.20 6.77 -1.53
C LEU A 53 -4.28 7.89 -1.01
N SER A 54 -4.70 9.14 -1.14
CA SER A 54 -3.98 10.27 -0.52
C SER A 54 -4.14 10.25 1.00
N ALA A 55 -3.13 10.75 1.71
CA ALA A 55 -3.25 11.09 3.12
C ALA A 55 -4.30 12.19 3.31
N THR A 56 -4.95 12.19 4.46
CA THR A 56 -5.82 13.29 4.92
C THR A 56 -5.26 13.87 6.22
N THR A 57 -5.85 14.98 6.67
CA THR A 57 -5.54 15.56 8.00
C THR A 57 -5.80 14.57 9.12
N ASP A 58 -6.83 13.73 8.98
CA ASP A 58 -7.27 12.80 10.01
C ASP A 58 -6.66 11.39 9.86
N ASP A 59 -6.20 11.04 8.65
CA ASP A 59 -5.57 9.74 8.37
C ASP A 59 -4.34 9.91 7.48
N LYS A 60 -3.19 10.09 8.13
CA LYS A 60 -1.87 10.15 7.50
C LYS A 60 -1.39 8.80 6.97
N ASP A 61 -1.91 7.70 7.51
CA ASP A 61 -1.51 6.32 7.18
C ASP A 61 -2.32 5.77 6.00
N ARG A 62 -3.36 6.48 5.58
CA ARG A 62 -4.24 6.15 4.45
C ARG A 62 -3.51 5.71 3.17
N PRO A 63 -2.36 6.29 2.75
CA PRO A 63 -1.63 5.81 1.59
C PRO A 63 -1.00 4.42 1.72
N CYS A 64 -0.97 3.86 2.93
CA CYS A 64 -0.46 2.52 3.20
C CYS A 64 -1.55 1.45 3.29
N ARG A 65 -2.82 1.84 3.10
CA ARG A 65 -3.96 0.94 3.04
C ARG A 65 -4.48 0.87 1.60
N ILE A 66 -4.98 -0.30 1.22
CA ILE A 66 -5.48 -0.55 -0.14
C ILE A 66 -6.93 -0.09 -0.22
N GLY A 67 -7.22 0.81 -1.16
CA GLY A 67 -8.59 1.20 -1.50
C GLY A 67 -9.07 0.45 -2.74
N CYS A 68 -10.15 -0.33 -2.62
CA CYS A 68 -10.82 -0.97 -3.75
C CYS A 68 -12.01 -0.13 -4.20
N GLN A 69 -12.08 0.15 -5.50
CA GLN A 69 -13.10 0.99 -6.08
C GLN A 69 -14.46 0.29 -6.10
N ASP A 70 -15.51 1.04 -5.78
CA ASP A 70 -16.90 0.62 -5.97
C ASP A 70 -17.20 0.42 -7.45
N GLU A 71 -17.96 -0.62 -7.79
CA GLU A 71 -18.33 -0.94 -9.17
C GLU A 71 -19.21 0.13 -9.83
N SER A 72 -20.08 0.77 -9.03
CA SER A 72 -21.11 1.69 -9.50
C SER A 72 -20.79 3.16 -9.23
N VAL A 73 -19.93 3.44 -8.25
CA VAL A 73 -19.57 4.80 -7.82
C VAL A 73 -18.06 5.03 -7.98
N PRO A 74 -17.60 5.60 -9.11
CA PRO A 74 -16.17 5.62 -9.47
C PRO A 74 -15.23 6.27 -8.46
N TYR A 75 -15.71 7.24 -7.66
CA TYR A 75 -14.90 7.95 -6.67
C TYR A 75 -15.03 7.40 -5.25
N ARG A 76 -15.78 6.30 -5.07
CA ARG A 76 -15.91 5.62 -3.79
C ARG A 76 -14.91 4.47 -3.73
N PHE A 77 -14.16 4.42 -2.63
CA PHE A 77 -13.18 3.38 -2.36
C PHE A 77 -13.45 2.77 -0.99
N TYR A 78 -13.52 1.45 -0.93
CA TYR A 78 -13.61 0.69 0.31
C TYR A 78 -12.23 0.20 0.71
N MET A 79 -11.91 0.30 2.00
CA MET A 79 -10.64 -0.18 2.52
C MET A 79 -10.72 -1.67 2.75
N VAL A 80 -9.69 -2.39 2.31
CA VAL A 80 -9.57 -3.83 2.58
C VAL A 80 -9.18 -4.03 4.05
N ASN A 81 -9.86 -4.95 4.73
CA ASN A 81 -9.60 -5.30 6.12
C ASN A 81 -8.60 -6.46 6.23
N GLY A 82 -7.89 -6.54 7.35
CA GLY A 82 -6.97 -7.64 7.66
C GLY A 82 -5.58 -7.49 7.04
N GLU A 83 -4.76 -8.54 7.15
CA GLU A 83 -3.34 -8.50 6.77
C GLU A 83 -3.08 -8.27 5.27
N GLU A 84 -4.04 -8.60 4.42
CA GLU A 84 -3.96 -8.31 2.96
C GLU A 84 -4.34 -6.85 2.63
N GLY A 85 -4.77 -6.06 3.62
CA GLY A 85 -5.36 -4.73 3.42
C GLY A 85 -4.38 -3.56 3.30
N TRP A 86 -3.07 -3.83 3.35
CA TRP A 86 -2.04 -2.81 3.31
C TRP A 86 -0.97 -3.07 2.26
N PHE A 87 -0.32 -1.99 1.85
CA PHE A 87 0.79 -2.04 0.91
C PHE A 87 2.02 -2.72 1.52
N PRO A 88 2.84 -3.39 0.69
CA PRO A 88 4.07 -4.02 1.14
C PRO A 88 5.04 -3.02 1.78
N ALA A 89 5.88 -3.52 2.68
CA ALA A 89 6.91 -2.70 3.31
C ALA A 89 7.82 -2.05 2.26
N GLY A 90 8.08 -0.75 2.40
CA GLY A 90 8.90 0.01 1.46
C GLY A 90 8.13 0.65 0.30
N THR A 91 6.82 0.46 0.20
CA THR A 91 5.98 1.23 -0.74
C THR A 91 6.05 2.72 -0.39
N ASP A 92 6.36 3.58 -1.37
CA ASP A 92 6.38 5.03 -1.17
C ASP A 92 4.98 5.54 -0.79
N CYS A 93 4.86 6.15 0.39
CA CYS A 93 3.64 6.79 0.87
C CYS A 93 3.71 8.32 0.92
N SER A 94 4.85 8.92 0.54
CA SER A 94 4.94 10.36 0.23
C SER A 94 4.46 10.68 -1.18
N ARG A 95 4.16 9.65 -1.98
CA ARG A 95 3.59 9.75 -3.33
C ARG A 95 4.45 10.62 -4.26
N GLY A 96 5.77 10.48 -4.16
CA GLY A 96 6.72 11.24 -4.98
C GLY A 96 7.03 12.65 -4.47
N ASP A 97 6.57 13.05 -3.29
CA ASP A 97 7.05 14.26 -2.63
C ASP A 97 8.52 14.08 -2.22
N ASN A 98 9.42 14.71 -2.96
CA ASN A 98 10.86 14.63 -2.72
C ASN A 98 11.31 15.35 -1.44
N SER A 99 10.46 16.19 -0.84
CA SER A 99 10.76 16.88 0.42
C SER A 99 10.62 15.98 1.64
N LYS A 100 9.90 14.86 1.51
CA LYS A 100 9.63 13.90 2.59
C LYS A 100 9.76 12.48 2.06
N LYS A 101 10.71 11.72 2.59
CA LYS A 101 10.78 10.28 2.31
C LYS A 101 9.96 9.56 3.36
N ALA A 102 8.87 8.93 2.95
CA ALA A 102 8.01 8.15 3.82
C ALA A 102 7.63 6.84 3.14
N TYR A 103 7.62 5.76 3.89
CA TYR A 103 7.39 4.41 3.36
C TYR A 103 6.40 3.62 4.20
N CYS A 104 5.68 2.72 3.55
CA CYS A 104 4.73 1.87 4.25
C CYS A 104 5.44 0.80 5.08
N MET A 105 4.89 0.56 6.27
CA MET A 105 5.24 -0.59 7.11
C MET A 105 4.03 -0.99 7.95
N GLY A 106 3.51 -2.21 7.71
CA GLY A 106 2.36 -2.74 8.48
C GLY A 106 1.14 -1.81 8.46
N GLY A 107 0.85 -1.21 7.30
CA GLY A 107 -0.27 -0.27 7.14
C GLY A 107 -0.05 1.14 7.70
N LYS A 108 1.15 1.47 8.20
CA LYS A 108 1.53 2.83 8.64
C LYS A 108 2.49 3.49 7.67
N CYS A 109 2.37 4.80 7.50
CA CYS A 109 3.31 5.62 6.72
C CYS A 109 4.34 6.23 7.68
N ILE A 110 5.58 5.74 7.60
CA ILE A 110 6.70 6.09 8.50
C ILE A 110 7.81 6.84 7.80
#